data_AF-A0A949P859-F1
#
_entry.id   AF-A0A949P859-F1
#
_cell.length_a   1.000
_cell.length_b   1.000
_cell.length_c   1.000
_cell.angle_alpha   90.00
_cell.angle_beta   90.00
_cell.angle_gamma   90.00
#
_symmetry.space_group_name_H-M   'P 1'
#
loop_
_entity.id
_entity.type
_entity.pdbx_description
1 polymer ?
#
loop_
_entity_poly.entity_id
_entity_poly.type
_entity_poly.pdbx_seq_one_letter_code
_entity_poly.pdbx_strand_id
1 'polypeptide(L)'
;MYAVATFLIVAVFTMVFGRLATGALIATGLPPEVATFQARSAFSGAGFTTTEAENVVNHPTRRKIISAAMFVGSLGTPTLVVAILIGFVAPGPGSTTERTLVTIAGIVLILMIITNRPVQRLLVGVGHRYANQRLIPAFADEMIEMLELGEEFSIGSIRLVKDPGETYRSLKGLAIALPDVRVLGVRRDNHFFGEAPVDIQLRAGDELVVYGRWDQIQSVGRDLA
;
A
#
# COMPACT_ATOMS: atom_id res chain seq x y z
N MET A 1 21.69 31.71 8.52
CA MET A 1 20.40 31.77 7.79
C MET A 1 20.12 30.48 7.02
N TYR A 2 20.98 30.08 6.07
CA TYR A 2 20.74 28.88 5.24
C TYR A 2 20.54 27.60 6.03
N ALA A 3 21.37 27.29 7.03
CA ALA A 3 21.21 26.08 7.82
C ALA A 3 19.90 26.04 8.64
N VAL A 4 19.44 27.19 9.17
CA VAL A 4 18.13 27.30 9.84
C VAL A 4 17.00 27.09 8.83
N ALA A 5 17.08 27.70 7.65
CA ALA A 5 16.10 27.50 6.59
C ALA A 5 16.05 26.04 6.13
N THR A 6 17.21 25.40 5.91
CA THR A 6 17.32 23.98 5.57
C THR A 6 16.70 23.10 6.65
N PHE A 7 17.01 23.36 7.93
CA PHE A 7 16.39 22.65 9.06
C PHE A 7 14.86 22.72 9.01
N LEU A 8 14.31 23.93 8.84
CA LEU A 8 12.86 24.15 8.77
C LEU A 8 12.23 23.44 7.57
N ILE A 9 12.87 23.50 6.40
CA ILE A 9 12.40 22.82 5.19
C ILE A 9 12.39 21.30 5.40
N VAL A 10 13.46 20.73 5.95
CA VAL A 10 13.55 19.29 6.23
C VAL A 10 12.50 18.86 7.26
N ALA A 11 12.27 19.67 8.29
CA ALA A 11 11.23 19.40 9.30
C ALA A 11 9.82 19.41 8.70
N VAL A 12 9.50 20.42 7.88
CA VAL A 12 8.20 20.51 7.18
C VAL A 12 8.03 19.34 6.21
N PHE A 13 9.06 19.04 5.42
CA PHE A 13 9.02 17.93 4.45
C PHE A 13 8.78 16.59 5.14
N THR A 14 9.52 16.33 6.22
CA THR A 14 9.35 15.16 7.09
C THR A 14 7.91 15.02 7.58
N MET A 15 7.34 16.10 8.11
CA MET A 15 5.98 16.11 8.64
C MET A 15 4.93 15.87 7.54
N VAL A 16 5.08 16.52 6.40
CA VAL A 16 4.21 16.36 5.23
C VAL A 16 4.27 14.93 4.72
N PHE A 17 5.48 14.37 4.56
CA PHE A 17 5.68 13.01 4.09
C PHE A 17 4.98 11.99 5.01
N GLY A 18 5.13 12.14 6.33
CA GLY A 18 4.45 11.26 7.29
C GLY A 18 2.93 11.25 7.11
N ARG A 19 2.32 12.42 6.87
CA ARG A 19 0.86 12.54 6.63
C ARG A 19 0.43 11.95 5.29
N LEU A 20 1.26 12.09 4.25
CA LEU A 20 1.03 11.46 2.95
C LEU A 20 1.08 9.93 3.07
N ALA A 21 2.07 9.39 3.79
CA ALA A 21 2.19 7.96 4.06
C ALA A 21 0.97 7.43 4.84
N THR A 22 0.50 8.15 5.86
CA THR A 22 -0.76 7.80 6.55
C THR A 22 -1.93 7.73 5.58
N GLY A 23 -2.11 8.75 4.72
CA GLY A 23 -3.19 8.75 3.72
C GLY A 23 -3.09 7.60 2.73
N ALA A 24 -1.87 7.27 2.30
CA ALA A 24 -1.62 6.16 1.39
C ALA A 24 -1.94 4.80 2.05
N LEU A 25 -1.59 4.61 3.32
CA LEU A 25 -1.92 3.41 4.09
C LEU A 25 -3.44 3.27 4.29
N ILE A 26 -4.15 4.37 4.58
CA ILE A 26 -5.62 4.36 4.67
C ILE A 26 -6.25 3.91 3.35
N ALA A 27 -5.71 4.35 2.21
CA ALA A 27 -6.20 3.91 0.90
C ALA A 27 -6.05 2.40 0.65
N THR A 28 -5.13 1.73 1.35
CA THR A 28 -5.02 0.26 1.31
C THR A 28 -6.02 -0.46 2.22
N GLY A 29 -6.89 0.26 2.94
CA GLY A 29 -7.91 -0.30 3.84
C GLY A 29 -7.51 -0.40 5.30
N LEU A 30 -6.38 0.19 5.72
CA LEU A 30 -6.02 0.24 7.14
C LEU A 30 -6.89 1.25 7.91
N PRO A 31 -7.31 0.93 9.15
CA PRO A 31 -7.97 1.90 10.01
C PRO A 31 -7.09 3.15 10.21
N PRO A 32 -7.67 4.37 10.27
CA PRO A 32 -6.91 5.61 10.36
C PRO A 32 -5.92 5.67 11.54
N GLU A 33 -6.30 5.08 12.68
CA GLU A 33 -5.47 5.04 13.89
C GLU A 33 -4.24 4.15 13.68
N VAL A 34 -4.45 2.95 13.12
CA VAL A 34 -3.38 2.00 12.79
C VAL A 34 -2.46 2.59 11.73
N ALA A 35 -2.99 3.15 10.65
CA ALA A 35 -2.21 3.78 9.59
C ALA A 35 -1.37 4.98 10.09
N THR A 36 -1.91 5.76 11.02
CA THR A 36 -1.18 6.88 11.64
C THR A 36 -0.03 6.37 12.51
N PHE A 37 -0.29 5.34 13.31
CA PHE A 37 0.73 4.72 14.15
C PHE A 37 1.83 4.07 13.31
N GLN A 38 1.46 3.25 12.33
CA GLN A 38 2.40 2.56 11.46
C GLN A 38 3.26 3.55 10.66
N ALA A 39 2.68 4.61 10.09
CA ALA A 39 3.45 5.62 9.36
C ALA A 39 4.48 6.31 10.28
N ARG A 40 4.14 6.59 11.53
CA ARG A 40 5.05 7.20 12.51
C ARG A 40 6.16 6.24 12.94
N SER A 41 5.83 4.99 13.25
CA SER A 41 6.83 4.02 13.69
C SER A 41 7.75 3.58 12.55
N ALA A 42 7.25 3.56 11.30
CA ALA A 42 8.09 3.42 10.11
C ALA A 42 9.08 4.57 10.00
N PHE A 43 8.60 5.82 10.14
CA PHE A 43 9.41 7.02 10.02
C PHE A 43 10.47 7.13 11.11
N SER A 44 10.14 6.78 12.35
CA SER A 44 11.09 6.82 13.47
C SER A 44 12.06 5.64 13.49
N GLY A 45 11.79 4.58 12.72
CA GLY A 45 12.54 3.33 12.78
C GLY A 45 12.27 2.50 14.04
N ALA A 46 11.22 2.81 14.81
CA ALA A 46 10.86 2.09 16.03
C ALA A 46 10.33 0.66 15.75
N GLY A 47 9.80 0.42 14.55
CA GLY A 47 9.24 -0.87 14.16
C GLY A 47 7.79 -1.10 14.62
N PHE A 48 7.34 -2.34 14.49
CA PHE A 48 5.96 -2.76 14.80
C PHE A 48 5.97 -4.09 15.55
N THR A 49 4.80 -4.53 16.03
CA THR A 49 4.61 -5.91 16.48
C THR A 49 4.70 -6.86 15.28
N THR A 50 4.99 -8.14 15.53
CA THR A 50 5.16 -9.15 14.48
C THR A 50 3.92 -9.28 13.58
N THR A 51 2.72 -9.32 14.17
CA THR A 51 1.45 -9.38 13.42
C THR A 51 1.23 -8.19 12.51
N GLU A 52 1.59 -6.98 12.96
CA GLU A 52 1.48 -5.77 12.13
C GLU A 52 2.52 -5.76 11.00
N ALA A 53 3.73 -6.27 11.26
CA ALA A 53 4.76 -6.42 10.25
C ALA A 53 4.36 -7.43 9.17
N GLU A 54 3.78 -8.57 9.55
CA GLU A 54 3.24 -9.58 8.62
C GLU A 54 2.15 -8.96 7.72
N ASN A 55 1.22 -8.22 8.31
CA ASN A 55 0.16 -7.52 7.57
C ASN A 55 0.73 -6.52 6.54
N VAL A 56 1.78 -5.80 6.91
CA VAL A 56 2.47 -4.86 6.00
C VAL A 56 3.21 -5.59 4.88
N VAL A 57 3.97 -6.65 5.21
CA VAL A 57 4.84 -7.35 4.26
C VAL A 57 4.05 -8.19 3.26
N ASN A 58 2.92 -8.77 3.71
CA ASN A 58 2.02 -9.58 2.87
C ASN A 58 1.22 -8.75 1.88
N HIS A 59 1.16 -7.42 2.04
CA HIS A 59 0.50 -6.53 1.09
C HIS A 59 1.54 -5.71 0.31
N PRO A 60 1.69 -5.91 -1.02
CA PRO A 60 2.79 -5.32 -1.81
C PRO A 60 2.82 -3.78 -1.76
N THR A 61 1.65 -3.15 -1.86
CA THR A 61 1.51 -1.69 -1.74
C THR A 61 1.85 -1.16 -0.35
N ARG A 62 1.39 -1.82 0.73
CA ARG A 62 1.72 -1.42 2.11
C ARG A 62 3.22 -1.53 2.36
N ARG A 63 3.83 -2.64 1.93
CA ARG A 63 5.28 -2.85 2.00
C ARG A 63 6.05 -1.71 1.36
N LYS A 64 5.71 -1.31 0.12
CA LYS A 64 6.39 -0.20 -0.58
C LYS A 64 6.20 1.15 0.13
N ILE A 65 4.98 1.46 0.61
CA ILE A 65 4.71 2.70 1.35
C ILE A 65 5.55 2.76 2.64
N ILE A 66 5.57 1.66 3.40
CA ILE A 66 6.33 1.56 4.65
C ILE A 66 7.83 1.61 4.39
N SER A 67 8.35 0.92 3.36
CA SER A 67 9.75 0.99 2.98
C SER A 67 10.17 2.42 2.60
N ALA A 68 9.34 3.15 1.85
CA ALA A 68 9.60 4.56 1.54
C ALA A 68 9.59 5.43 2.81
N ALA A 69 8.64 5.20 3.72
CA ALA A 69 8.57 5.92 5.00
C ALA A 69 9.79 5.67 5.89
N MET A 70 10.26 4.41 5.96
CA MET A 70 11.49 4.05 6.67
C MET A 70 12.72 4.73 6.06
N PHE A 71 12.83 4.70 4.73
CA PHE A 71 13.95 5.34 4.02
C PHE A 71 14.00 6.84 4.28
N VAL A 72 12.89 7.55 4.09
CA VAL A 72 12.81 9.00 4.35
C VAL A 72 13.06 9.31 5.83
N GLY A 73 12.55 8.48 6.74
CA GLY A 73 12.80 8.57 8.18
C GLY A 73 14.29 8.47 8.55
N SER A 74 14.97 7.46 8.02
CA SER A 74 16.40 7.22 8.25
C SER A 74 17.29 8.35 7.72
N LEU A 75 16.92 8.99 6.62
CA LEU A 75 17.66 10.13 6.05
C LEU A 75 17.34 11.45 6.76
N GLY A 76 16.10 11.63 7.19
CA GLY A 76 15.62 12.86 7.82
C GLY A 76 16.29 13.13 9.16
N THR A 77 16.41 12.10 10.00
CA THR A 77 16.88 12.25 11.39
C THR A 77 18.33 12.78 11.49
N PRO A 78 19.33 12.17 10.80
CA PRO A 78 20.70 12.69 10.82
C PRO A 78 20.81 14.08 10.18
N THR A 79 20.10 14.32 9.07
CA THR A 79 20.08 15.62 8.39
C THR A 79 19.57 16.72 9.31
N LEU A 80 18.51 16.42 10.08
CA LEU A 80 17.93 17.35 11.04
C LEU A 80 18.92 17.71 12.14
N VAL A 81 19.62 16.71 12.70
CA VAL A 81 20.65 16.91 13.73
C VAL A 81 21.78 17.81 13.21
N VAL A 82 22.30 17.51 12.02
CA VAL A 82 23.35 18.31 11.40
C VAL A 82 22.88 19.75 11.13
N ALA A 83 21.65 19.92 10.65
CA ALA A 83 21.09 21.24 10.36
C ALA A 83 20.89 22.09 11.63
N ILE A 84 20.52 21.47 12.76
CA ILE A 84 20.46 22.17 14.06
C ILE A 84 21.86 22.61 14.48
N LEU A 85 22.85 21.71 14.43
CA LEU A 85 24.22 22.01 14.83
C LEU A 85 24.80 23.17 14.01
N ILE A 86 24.68 23.11 12.68
CA ILE A 86 25.19 24.18 11.80
C ILE A 86 24.33 25.45 11.91
N GLY A 87 23.02 25.30 12.09
CA GLY A 87 22.06 26.41 12.11
C GLY A 87 22.18 27.29 13.35
N PHE A 88 22.44 26.69 14.50
CA PHE A 88 22.42 27.37 15.80
C PHE A 88 23.77 27.45 16.49
N VAL A 89 24.71 26.52 16.25
CA VAL A 89 26.01 26.47 16.94
C VAL A 89 27.12 27.13 16.12
N ALA A 90 27.08 27.04 14.79
CA ALA A 90 28.15 27.58 13.95
C ALA A 90 28.05 29.12 13.79
N PRO A 91 29.16 29.87 14.01
CA PRO A 91 29.25 31.25 13.59
C PRO A 91 29.04 31.31 12.07
N GLY A 92 28.22 32.22 11.58
CA GLY A 92 28.06 32.36 10.14
C GLY A 92 27.58 33.73 9.73
N PRO A 93 27.59 34.01 8.42
CA PRO A 93 27.18 35.30 7.88
C PRO A 93 25.67 35.55 8.08
N GLY A 94 25.29 36.83 8.19
CA GLY A 94 23.92 37.33 8.39
C GLY A 94 23.73 38.02 9.74
N SER A 95 22.87 39.05 9.78
CA SER A 95 22.54 39.77 11.00
C SER A 95 21.80 38.86 11.99
N THR A 96 22.03 39.06 13.30
CA THR A 96 21.32 38.31 14.36
C THR A 96 19.80 38.44 14.21
N THR A 97 19.33 39.61 13.75
CA THR A 97 17.91 39.91 13.53
C THR A 97 17.28 39.04 12.44
N GLU A 98 17.93 38.88 11.29
CA GLU A 98 17.42 38.03 10.20
C GLU A 98 17.30 36.57 10.61
N ARG A 99 18.29 36.05 11.35
CA ARG A 99 18.28 34.67 11.85
C ARG A 99 17.10 34.44 12.80
N THR A 100 16.87 35.36 13.73
CA THR A 100 15.76 35.28 14.68
C THR A 100 14.42 35.33 13.94
N LEU A 101 14.26 36.23 12.96
CA LEU A 101 13.02 36.40 12.22
C LEU A 101 12.68 35.15 11.39
N VAL A 102 13.67 34.57 10.69
CA VAL A 102 13.50 33.31 9.94
C VAL A 102 13.14 32.15 10.88
N THR A 103 13.78 32.08 12.05
CA THR A 103 13.50 31.02 13.03
C THR A 103 12.06 31.11 13.54
N ILE A 104 11.61 32.31 13.92
CA ILE A 104 10.24 32.54 14.40
C ILE A 104 9.24 32.21 13.30
N ALA A 105 9.45 32.71 12.07
CA ALA A 105 8.57 32.44 10.94
C ALA A 105 8.46 30.93 10.65
N GLY A 106 9.58 30.21 10.71
CA GLY A 106 9.61 28.76 10.54
C GLY A 106 8.87 27.98 11.60
N ILE A 107 9.06 28.35 12.88
CA ILE A 107 8.34 27.72 14.00
C ILE A 107 6.84 27.98 13.85
N VAL A 108 6.44 29.21 13.55
CA VAL A 108 5.03 29.57 13.32
C VAL A 108 4.45 28.75 12.16
N LEU A 109 5.18 28.57 11.06
CA LEU A 109 4.76 27.73 9.94
C LEU A 109 4.56 26.27 10.36
N ILE A 110 5.51 25.69 11.10
CA ILE A 110 5.41 24.32 11.61
C ILE A 110 4.20 24.17 12.52
N LEU A 111 4.01 25.09 13.47
CA LEU A 111 2.87 25.10 14.37
C LEU A 111 1.55 25.25 13.62
N MET A 112 1.51 26.10 12.59
CA MET A 112 0.33 26.27 11.73
C MET A 112 -0.02 24.96 11.02
N ILE A 113 0.96 24.20 10.52
CA ILE A 113 0.74 22.89 9.88
C ILE A 113 0.26 21.85 10.91
N ILE A 114 0.84 21.84 12.10
CA ILE A 114 0.47 20.90 13.18
C ILE A 114 -0.93 21.19 13.73
N THR A 115 -1.31 22.44 13.85
CA THR A 115 -2.58 22.83 14.50
C THR A 115 -3.75 22.89 13.52
N ASN A 116 -3.50 23.16 12.24
CA ASN A 116 -4.57 23.19 11.24
C ASN A 116 -5.10 21.80 10.89
N ARG A 117 -6.24 21.44 11.46
CA ARG A 117 -7.04 20.29 11.02
C ARG A 117 -7.34 20.24 9.52
N PRO A 118 -7.69 21.33 8.82
CA PRO A 118 -7.96 21.25 7.38
C PRO A 118 -6.71 20.87 6.58
N VAL A 119 -5.54 21.41 6.95
CA VAL A 119 -4.26 21.07 6.34
C VAL A 119 -3.96 19.59 6.54
N GLN A 120 -4.14 19.08 7.76
CA GLN A 120 -3.93 17.65 8.03
C GLN A 120 -4.85 16.76 7.20
N ARG A 121 -6.15 17.11 7.09
CA ARG A 121 -7.11 16.37 6.27
C ARG A 121 -6.75 16.43 4.79
N LEU A 122 -6.30 17.58 4.29
CA LEU A 122 -5.85 17.73 2.92
C LEU A 122 -4.66 16.80 2.63
N LEU A 123 -3.64 16.81 3.49
CA LEU A 123 -2.45 15.97 3.32
C LEU A 123 -2.81 14.48 3.30
N VAL A 124 -3.64 14.03 4.23
CA VAL A 124 -4.13 12.65 4.26
C VAL A 124 -4.94 12.33 3.00
N GLY A 125 -5.83 13.24 2.57
CA GLY A 125 -6.62 13.08 1.35
C GLY A 125 -5.77 13.03 0.07
N VAL A 126 -4.70 13.82 -0.01
CA VAL A 126 -3.73 13.79 -1.12
C VAL A 126 -3.00 12.45 -1.15
N GLY A 127 -2.50 11.98 -0.01
CA GLY A 127 -1.88 10.65 0.10
C GLY A 127 -2.83 9.54 -0.33
N HIS A 128 -4.09 9.61 0.11
CA HIS A 128 -5.12 8.65 -0.25
C HIS A 128 -5.41 8.63 -1.76
N ARG A 129 -5.62 9.80 -2.37
CA ARG A 129 -5.86 9.90 -3.83
C ARG A 129 -4.65 9.42 -4.63
N TYR A 130 -3.44 9.83 -4.23
CA TYR A 130 -2.22 9.42 -4.90
C TYR A 130 -2.05 7.89 -4.86
N ALA A 131 -2.27 7.28 -3.69
CA ALA A 131 -2.22 5.84 -3.57
C ALA A 131 -3.26 5.16 -4.46
N ASN A 132 -4.51 5.59 -4.42
CA ASN A 132 -5.57 4.95 -5.19
C ASN A 132 -5.45 5.13 -6.71
N GLN A 133 -4.92 6.26 -7.18
CA GLN A 133 -4.80 6.54 -8.62
C GLN A 133 -3.49 6.01 -9.25
N ARG A 134 -2.41 5.95 -8.47
CA ARG A 134 -1.06 5.69 -9.00
C ARG A 134 -0.40 4.46 -8.40
N LEU A 135 -0.57 4.20 -7.09
CA LEU A 135 0.14 3.10 -6.43
C LEU A 135 -0.66 1.79 -6.50
N ILE A 136 -1.94 1.81 -6.14
CA ILE A 136 -2.76 0.60 -6.09
C ILE A 136 -2.90 -0.04 -7.49
N PRO A 137 -3.27 0.68 -8.56
CA PRO A 137 -3.40 0.08 -9.89
C PRO A 137 -2.07 -0.40 -10.45
N ALA A 138 -0.97 0.33 -10.19
CA ALA A 138 0.36 -0.05 -10.66
C ALA A 138 0.92 -1.31 -9.98
N PHE A 139 0.35 -1.71 -8.84
CA PHE A 139 0.78 -2.88 -8.09
C PHE A 139 -0.30 -3.96 -7.95
N ALA A 140 -1.49 -3.72 -8.50
CA ALA A 140 -2.54 -4.73 -8.61
C ALA A 140 -2.13 -5.87 -9.55
N ASP A 141 -1.30 -5.59 -10.57
CA ASP A 141 -0.74 -6.62 -11.47
C ASP A 141 0.24 -7.57 -10.76
N GLU A 142 0.79 -7.21 -9.60
CA GLU A 142 1.64 -8.08 -8.75
C GLU A 142 0.83 -8.86 -7.71
N MET A 143 -0.47 -8.59 -7.57
CA MET A 143 -1.33 -9.28 -6.62
C MET A 143 -1.77 -10.61 -7.23
N ILE A 144 -0.89 -11.60 -7.16
CA ILE A 144 -1.28 -13.00 -7.34
C ILE A 144 -2.18 -13.32 -6.15
N GLU A 145 -3.50 -13.31 -6.39
CA GLU A 145 -4.53 -13.67 -5.42
C GLU A 145 -4.35 -15.14 -5.00
N MET A 146 -3.55 -15.34 -3.96
CA MET A 146 -3.70 -16.46 -3.02
C MET A 146 -4.23 -15.85 -1.73
N LEU A 147 -5.56 -15.86 -1.56
CA LEU A 147 -6.12 -15.70 -0.23
C LEU A 147 -6.09 -17.07 0.43
N GLU A 148 -5.08 -17.33 1.26
CA GLU A 148 -5.12 -18.44 2.21
C GLU A 148 -6.18 -18.14 3.27
N LEU A 149 -7.28 -18.89 3.23
CA LEU A 149 -8.32 -18.91 4.27
C LEU A 149 -8.00 -20.07 5.21
N GLY A 150 -7.04 -19.85 6.13
CA GLY A 150 -6.55 -20.87 7.07
C GLY A 150 -5.39 -21.71 6.52
N GLU A 151 -4.99 -22.76 7.23
CA GLU A 151 -3.79 -23.56 6.90
C GLU A 151 -3.95 -24.51 5.68
N GLU A 152 -5.18 -24.79 5.23
CA GLU A 152 -5.42 -25.82 4.20
C GLU A 152 -6.23 -25.37 2.97
N PHE A 153 -6.95 -24.25 3.05
CA PHE A 153 -7.85 -23.79 1.99
C PHE A 153 -7.41 -22.44 1.45
N SER A 154 -7.43 -22.31 0.12
CA SER A 154 -7.06 -21.07 -0.56
C SER A 154 -8.07 -20.72 -1.65
N ILE A 155 -8.22 -19.41 -1.89
CA ILE A 155 -8.82 -18.89 -3.11
C ILE A 155 -7.67 -18.60 -4.07
N GLY A 156 -7.75 -19.19 -5.27
CA GLY A 156 -6.79 -18.98 -6.34
C GLY A 156 -7.48 -18.54 -7.62
N SER A 157 -6.73 -17.89 -8.50
CA SER A 157 -7.18 -17.60 -9.87
C SER A 157 -6.43 -18.47 -10.89
N ILE A 158 -7.17 -19.05 -11.83
CA ILE A 158 -6.63 -19.89 -12.91
C ILE A 158 -7.00 -19.25 -14.24
N ARG A 159 -6.00 -18.88 -15.04
CA ARG A 159 -6.22 -18.32 -16.37
C ARG A 159 -6.22 -19.41 -17.43
N LEU A 160 -7.27 -19.49 -18.23
CA LEU A 160 -7.39 -20.45 -19.32
C LEU A 160 -6.48 -20.02 -20.49
N VAL A 161 -5.48 -20.84 -20.81
CA VAL A 161 -4.52 -20.58 -21.90
C VAL A 161 -5.06 -21.07 -23.24
N LYS A 162 -5.92 -22.10 -23.24
CA LYS A 162 -6.58 -22.66 -24.43
C LYS A 162 -8.08 -22.74 -24.22
N ASP A 163 -8.83 -22.87 -25.32
CA ASP A 163 -10.26 -23.14 -25.23
C ASP A 163 -10.48 -24.49 -24.53
N PRO A 164 -11.22 -24.53 -23.42
CA PRO A 164 -11.49 -25.78 -22.71
C PRO A 164 -12.25 -26.76 -23.60
N GLY A 165 -11.91 -28.06 -23.49
CA GLY A 165 -12.64 -29.14 -24.17
C GLY A 165 -14.13 -29.18 -23.77
N GLU A 166 -14.98 -29.88 -24.54
CA GLU A 166 -16.44 -29.86 -24.37
C GLU A 166 -16.92 -30.13 -22.93
N THR A 167 -16.21 -30.97 -22.17
CA THR A 167 -16.47 -31.29 -20.76
C THR A 167 -16.32 -30.08 -19.82
N TYR A 168 -15.40 -29.17 -20.11
CA TYR A 168 -15.05 -28.00 -19.29
C TYR A 168 -15.63 -26.71 -19.85
N ARG A 169 -16.43 -26.79 -20.91
CA ARG A 169 -16.93 -25.62 -21.62
C ARG A 169 -18.03 -24.89 -20.85
N SER A 170 -18.74 -25.57 -19.96
CA SER A 170 -19.77 -24.99 -19.09
C SER A 170 -19.36 -25.10 -17.63
N LEU A 171 -19.82 -24.16 -16.80
CA LEU A 171 -19.54 -24.18 -15.37
C LEU A 171 -20.17 -25.37 -14.65
N LYS A 172 -21.29 -25.88 -15.17
CA LYS A 172 -21.89 -27.13 -14.71
C LYS A 172 -20.97 -28.33 -14.99
N GLY A 173 -20.36 -28.37 -16.18
CA GLY A 173 -19.35 -29.38 -16.53
C GLY A 173 -18.10 -29.28 -15.67
N LEU A 174 -17.63 -28.05 -15.39
CA LEU A 174 -16.49 -27.80 -14.51
C LEU A 174 -16.76 -28.22 -13.06
N ALA A 175 -17.94 -27.91 -12.52
CA ALA A 175 -18.35 -28.30 -11.16
C ALA A 175 -18.54 -29.82 -11.01
N ILE A 176 -18.91 -30.52 -12.09
CA ILE A 176 -19.00 -32.00 -12.11
C ILE A 176 -17.61 -32.63 -12.22
N ALA A 177 -16.72 -32.05 -13.03
CA ALA A 177 -15.36 -32.55 -13.22
C ALA A 177 -14.47 -32.32 -11.99
N LEU A 178 -14.77 -31.29 -11.19
CA LEU A 178 -13.97 -30.86 -10.04
C LEU A 178 -14.80 -30.81 -8.75
N PRO A 179 -15.20 -31.96 -8.18
CA PRO A 179 -16.07 -32.02 -6.99
C PRO A 179 -15.42 -31.40 -5.73
N ASP A 180 -14.09 -31.39 -5.65
CA ASP A 180 -13.33 -30.91 -4.49
C ASP A 180 -12.92 -29.42 -4.58
N VAL A 181 -13.27 -28.74 -5.68
CA VAL A 181 -12.93 -27.33 -5.92
C VAL A 181 -14.21 -26.56 -6.25
N ARG A 182 -14.53 -25.54 -5.45
CA ARG A 182 -15.71 -24.70 -5.67
C ARG A 182 -15.35 -23.51 -6.55
N VAL A 183 -15.97 -23.41 -7.72
CA VAL A 183 -15.86 -22.22 -8.56
C VAL A 183 -16.67 -21.08 -7.95
N LEU A 184 -16.03 -19.95 -7.66
CA LEU A 184 -16.67 -18.77 -7.09
C LEU A 184 -17.17 -17.82 -8.19
N GLY A 185 -16.49 -17.78 -9.33
CA GLY A 185 -16.89 -16.95 -10.46
C GLY A 185 -15.91 -17.00 -11.62
N VAL A 186 -16.27 -16.30 -12.68
CA VAL A 186 -15.44 -16.14 -13.88
C VAL A 186 -15.20 -14.66 -14.11
N ARG A 187 -13.95 -14.27 -14.32
CA ARG A 187 -13.57 -12.94 -14.78
C ARG A 187 -13.22 -13.02 -16.27
N ARG A 188 -13.96 -12.26 -17.07
CA ARG A 188 -13.67 -12.04 -18.49
C ARG A 188 -13.39 -10.57 -18.68
N ASP A 189 -12.17 -10.26 -19.11
CA ASP A 189 -11.64 -8.90 -19.20
C ASP A 189 -11.77 -8.14 -17.87
N ASN A 190 -12.79 -7.28 -17.75
CA ASN A 190 -13.07 -6.43 -16.59
C ASN A 190 -14.47 -6.65 -15.99
N HIS A 191 -15.21 -7.68 -16.46
CA HIS A 191 -16.49 -8.07 -15.91
C HIS A 191 -16.31 -9.33 -15.05
N PHE A 192 -16.77 -9.24 -13.79
CA PHE A 192 -16.81 -10.36 -12.88
C PHE A 192 -18.22 -10.94 -12.83
N PHE A 193 -18.35 -12.20 -13.19
CA PHE A 193 -19.59 -12.96 -13.10
C PHE A 193 -19.61 -13.67 -11.75
N GLY A 194 -20.15 -12.99 -10.72
CA GLY A 194 -20.36 -13.56 -9.39
C GLY A 194 -21.60 -14.45 -9.37
N GLU A 195 -21.43 -15.69 -8.89
CA GLU A 195 -22.44 -16.76 -8.97
C GLU A 195 -22.95 -16.95 -10.41
N ALA A 196 -22.07 -17.56 -11.20
CA ALA A 196 -22.22 -17.57 -12.63
C ALA A 196 -23.52 -18.27 -13.10
N PRO A 197 -24.22 -17.70 -14.10
CA PRO A 197 -25.30 -18.39 -14.77
C PRO A 197 -24.81 -19.76 -15.29
N VAL A 198 -25.67 -20.76 -15.13
CA VAL A 198 -25.42 -22.18 -15.44
C VAL A 198 -24.92 -22.42 -16.88
N ASP A 199 -25.11 -21.44 -17.77
CA ASP A 199 -24.85 -21.52 -19.21
C ASP A 199 -23.67 -20.67 -19.71
N ILE A 200 -22.82 -20.10 -18.83
CA ILE A 200 -21.61 -19.41 -19.31
C ILE A 200 -20.67 -20.42 -19.97
N GLN A 201 -20.39 -20.17 -21.26
CA GLN A 201 -19.37 -20.89 -22.01
C GLN A 201 -18.00 -20.27 -21.79
N LEU A 202 -17.07 -21.05 -21.24
CA LEU A 202 -15.68 -20.67 -21.00
C LEU A 202 -14.90 -20.56 -22.31
N ARG A 203 -14.01 -19.56 -22.40
CA ARG A 203 -13.17 -19.27 -23.56
C ARG A 203 -11.72 -19.08 -23.14
N ALA A 204 -10.80 -19.29 -24.07
CA ALA A 204 -9.40 -18.93 -23.90
C ALA A 204 -9.27 -17.46 -23.48
N GLY A 205 -8.48 -17.21 -22.43
CA GLY A 205 -8.27 -15.88 -21.86
C GLY A 205 -9.15 -15.54 -20.65
N ASP A 206 -10.21 -16.31 -20.38
CA ASP A 206 -11.01 -16.17 -19.16
C ASP A 206 -10.19 -16.58 -17.92
N GLU A 207 -10.45 -15.91 -16.79
CA GLU A 207 -9.87 -16.26 -15.51
C GLU A 207 -10.94 -16.81 -14.56
N LEU A 208 -10.70 -18.02 -14.05
CA LEU A 208 -11.56 -18.71 -13.11
C LEU A 208 -11.11 -18.38 -11.69
N VAL A 209 -12.04 -17.94 -10.84
CA VAL A 209 -11.79 -17.78 -9.40
C VAL A 209 -12.31 -19.02 -8.69
N VAL A 210 -11.40 -19.76 -8.05
CA VAL A 210 -11.67 -21.06 -7.45
C VAL A 210 -11.31 -21.09 -5.97
N TYR A 211 -12.06 -21.87 -5.19
CA TYR A 211 -11.85 -22.12 -3.77
C TYR A 211 -11.65 -23.61 -3.52
N GLY A 212 -10.57 -23.98 -2.85
CA GLY A 212 -10.25 -25.37 -2.55
C GLY A 212 -8.93 -25.55 -1.82
N ARG A 213 -8.51 -26.80 -1.63
CA ARG A 213 -7.20 -27.11 -1.05
C ARG A 213 -6.08 -26.76 -2.01
N TRP A 214 -4.96 -26.24 -1.49
CA TRP A 214 -3.82 -25.77 -2.29
C TRP A 214 -3.30 -26.83 -3.28
N ASP A 215 -3.09 -28.07 -2.80
CA ASP A 215 -2.60 -29.17 -3.63
C ASP A 215 -3.54 -29.50 -4.81
N GLN A 216 -4.85 -29.30 -4.60
CA GLN A 216 -5.88 -29.56 -5.60
C GLN A 216 -6.04 -28.40 -6.57
N ILE A 217 -5.85 -27.15 -6.14
CA ILE A 217 -5.84 -26.00 -7.05
C ILE A 217 -4.66 -26.12 -8.03
N GLN A 218 -3.50 -26.60 -7.57
CA GLN A 218 -2.34 -26.83 -8.44
C GLN A 218 -2.50 -28.00 -9.41
N SER A 219 -3.22 -29.07 -9.06
CA SER A 219 -3.51 -30.16 -10.01
C SER A 219 -4.45 -29.67 -11.11
N VAL A 220 -5.52 -28.98 -10.72
CA VAL A 220 -6.51 -28.40 -11.65
C VAL A 220 -5.89 -27.36 -12.58
N GLY A 221 -5.02 -26.50 -12.07
CA GLY A 221 -4.32 -25.51 -12.89
C GLY A 221 -3.43 -26.14 -13.97
N ARG A 222 -2.91 -27.36 -13.74
CA ARG A 222 -2.13 -28.11 -14.75
C ARG A 222 -3.00 -28.78 -15.80
N ASP A 223 -4.20 -29.22 -15.45
CA ASP A 223 -5.13 -29.88 -16.37
C ASP A 223 -5.87 -28.89 -17.28
N LEU A 224 -5.98 -27.62 -16.86
CA LEU A 224 -6.69 -26.55 -17.58
C LEU A 224 -5.78 -25.59 -18.39
N ALA A 225 -4.46 -25.71 -18.26
CA ALA A 225 -3.46 -24.91 -19.01
C ALA A 225 -3.06 -25.56 -20.35
#